data_AF-A0A1E4ZPX0-F1
#
_entry.id   AF-A0A1E4ZPX0-F1
#
_cell.length_a   1.000
_cell.length_b   1.000
_cell.length_c   1.000
_cell.angle_alpha   90.00
_cell.angle_beta   90.00
_cell.angle_gamma   90.00
#
_symmetry.space_group_name_H-M   'P 1'
#
loop_
_entity.id
_entity.type
_entity.pdbx_description
1 polymer ?
#
loop_
_entity_poly.entity_id
_entity_poly.type
_entity_poly.pdbx_seq_one_letter_code
_entity_poly.pdbx_strand_id
1 'polypeptide(L)'
;MFTYESLDKVADSYIPLLLVISFFYLIRLMIAKNWRKLILQTFSLIFYLGVAYAGMFIDLNFGIWARLGLDYSTHTALSLSIVMWLNYRVPRFVILWNMTLVAYFLLMLYQKYHSFADIITTSLPIGISLLYMRRLGADLWKN
;
A
#
# COMPACT_ATOMS: atom_id res chain seq x y z
N MET A 1 -13.47 -23.24 13.53
CA MET A 1 -12.35 -22.71 14.34
C MET A 1 -11.35 -22.08 13.37
N PHE A 2 -10.96 -20.82 13.58
CA PHE A 2 -9.86 -20.23 12.82
C PHE A 2 -8.55 -20.87 13.28
N THR A 3 -7.85 -21.58 12.40
CA THR A 3 -6.50 -22.07 12.68
C THR A 3 -5.48 -20.96 12.38
N TYR A 4 -4.31 -21.02 13.01
CA TYR A 4 -3.20 -20.09 12.73
C TYR A 4 -2.85 -20.07 11.23
N GLU A 5 -2.83 -21.23 10.59
CA GLU A 5 -2.61 -21.38 9.14
C GLU A 5 -3.74 -20.78 8.28
N SER A 6 -4.99 -20.80 8.77
CA SER A 6 -6.10 -20.17 8.04
C SER A 6 -5.98 -18.64 8.05
N LEU A 7 -5.54 -18.08 9.18
CA LEU A 7 -5.30 -16.64 9.31
C LEU A 7 -4.10 -16.19 8.48
N ASP A 8 -3.11 -17.05 8.32
CA ASP A 8 -1.93 -16.87 7.46
C ASP A 8 -2.35 -16.66 6.00
N LYS A 9 -3.18 -17.57 5.49
CA LYS A 9 -3.76 -17.48 4.14
C LYS A 9 -4.59 -16.22 3.94
N VAL A 10 -5.32 -15.80 4.98
CA VAL A 10 -6.06 -14.53 4.94
C VAL A 10 -5.09 -13.35 4.83
N ALA A 11 -4.02 -13.34 5.63
CA ALA A 11 -3.01 -12.29 5.59
C ALA A 11 -2.31 -12.20 4.22
N ASP A 12 -1.96 -13.33 3.63
CA ASP A 12 -1.28 -13.40 2.33
C ASP A 12 -2.18 -12.98 1.17
N SER A 13 -3.50 -13.18 1.30
CA SER A 13 -4.48 -12.79 0.29
C SER A 13 -4.79 -11.28 0.26
N TYR A 14 -4.46 -10.55 1.33
CA TYR A 14 -4.90 -9.17 1.51
C TYR A 14 -4.37 -8.22 0.43
N ILE A 15 -3.06 -8.25 0.16
CA ILE A 15 -2.43 -7.40 -0.86
C ILE A 15 -2.92 -7.76 -2.28
N PRO A 16 -2.94 -9.05 -2.70
CA PRO A 16 -3.57 -9.46 -3.96
C PRO A 16 -5.01 -8.96 -4.11
N LEU A 17 -5.82 -9.03 -3.06
CA LEU A 17 -7.19 -8.55 -3.09
C LEU A 17 -7.27 -7.03 -3.34
N LEU A 18 -6.44 -6.24 -2.65
CA LEU A 18 -6.36 -4.80 -2.87
C LEU A 18 -5.93 -4.46 -4.32
N LEU A 19 -5.01 -5.23 -4.90
CA LEU A 19 -4.62 -5.08 -6.30
C LEU A 19 -5.77 -5.41 -7.26
N VAL A 20 -6.52 -6.49 -7.01
CA VAL A 20 -7.71 -6.85 -7.78
C VAL A 20 -8.76 -5.72 -7.73
N ILE A 21 -9.02 -5.16 -6.55
CA ILE A 21 -9.92 -3.99 -6.39
C ILE A 21 -9.40 -2.80 -7.19
N SER A 22 -8.08 -2.56 -7.17
CA SER A 22 -7.44 -1.49 -7.94
C SER A 22 -7.58 -1.70 -9.45
N PHE A 23 -7.46 -2.94 -9.93
CA PHE A 23 -7.69 -3.27 -11.34
C PHE A 23 -9.15 -3.11 -11.74
N PHE A 24 -10.11 -3.48 -10.92
CA PHE A 24 -11.53 -3.21 -11.20
C PHE A 24 -11.81 -1.72 -11.40
N TYR A 25 -11.17 -0.85 -10.60
CA TYR A 25 -11.26 0.59 -10.81
C TYR A 25 -10.68 1.02 -12.17
N LEU A 26 -9.53 0.48 -12.58
CA LEU A 26 -8.92 0.77 -13.88
C LEU A 26 -9.74 0.23 -15.06
N ILE A 27 -10.28 -0.98 -14.95
CA ILE A 27 -11.18 -1.58 -15.94
C ILE A 27 -12.42 -0.70 -16.13
N ARG A 28 -12.98 -0.15 -15.05
CA ARG A 28 -14.10 0.79 -15.15
C ARG A 28 -13.75 2.03 -15.99
N LEU A 29 -12.53 2.56 -15.87
CA LEU A 29 -12.06 3.69 -16.68
C LEU A 29 -11.88 3.29 -18.16
N MET A 30 -11.42 2.07 -18.41
CA MET A 30 -11.27 1.50 -19.74
C MET A 30 -12.64 1.34 -20.43
N ILE A 31 -13.64 0.78 -19.74
CA ILE A 31 -15.01 0.64 -20.24
C ILE A 31 -15.63 2.02 -20.53
N ALA A 32 -15.38 3.00 -19.66
CA ALA A 32 -15.80 4.38 -19.86
C ALA A 32 -15.01 5.12 -20.95
N LYS A 33 -14.07 4.45 -21.64
CA LYS A 33 -13.20 4.99 -22.70
C LYS A 33 -12.40 6.23 -22.27
N ASN A 34 -12.12 6.39 -20.97
CA ASN A 34 -11.36 7.51 -20.44
C ASN A 34 -9.86 7.19 -20.44
N TRP A 35 -9.26 7.11 -21.63
CA TRP A 35 -7.88 6.67 -21.84
C TRP A 35 -6.85 7.55 -21.15
N ARG A 36 -7.00 8.88 -21.21
CA ARG A 36 -6.09 9.81 -20.50
C ARG A 36 -6.09 9.52 -19.00
N LYS A 37 -7.26 9.38 -18.39
CA LYS A 37 -7.35 9.07 -16.96
C LYS A 37 -6.78 7.68 -16.70
N LEU A 38 -7.17 6.65 -17.46
CA LEU A 38 -6.66 5.28 -17.33
C LEU A 38 -5.12 5.26 -17.28
N ILE A 39 -4.45 5.84 -18.29
CA ILE A 39 -2.99 5.86 -18.38
C ILE A 39 -2.39 6.51 -17.13
N LEU A 40 -2.86 7.70 -16.77
CA LEU A 40 -2.32 8.42 -15.62
C LEU A 40 -2.60 7.70 -14.29
N GLN A 41 -3.73 7.02 -14.18
CA GLN A 41 -4.07 6.22 -13.00
C GLN A 41 -3.22 4.96 -12.87
N THR A 42 -2.95 4.29 -14.00
CA THR A 42 -2.05 3.14 -14.07
C THR A 42 -0.64 3.53 -13.67
N PHE A 43 -0.09 4.61 -14.25
CA PHE A 43 1.23 5.11 -13.85
C PHE A 43 1.27 5.53 -12.38
N SER A 44 0.21 6.19 -11.89
CA SER A 44 0.10 6.54 -10.47
C SER A 44 0.11 5.30 -9.58
N LEU A 45 -0.56 4.21 -9.95
CA LEU A 45 -0.55 2.97 -9.17
C LEU A 45 0.85 2.32 -9.18
N ILE A 46 1.45 2.17 -10.36
CA ILE A 46 2.82 1.65 -10.52
C ILE A 46 3.80 2.45 -9.66
N PHE A 47 3.66 3.77 -9.65
CA PHE A 47 4.52 4.63 -8.87
C PHE A 47 4.36 4.44 -7.35
N TYR A 48 3.11 4.32 -6.86
CA TYR A 48 2.86 4.03 -5.43
C TYR A 48 3.46 2.69 -5.00
N LEU A 49 3.38 1.67 -5.85
CA LEU A 49 4.06 0.39 -5.64
C LEU A 49 5.58 0.54 -5.73
N GLY A 50 6.06 1.35 -6.66
CA GLY A 50 7.47 1.67 -6.85
C GLY A 50 8.11 2.28 -5.61
N VAL A 51 7.40 3.14 -4.87
CA VAL A 51 7.89 3.69 -3.58
C VAL A 51 8.11 2.58 -2.54
N ALA A 52 7.19 1.61 -2.45
CA ALA A 52 7.35 0.49 -1.52
C ALA A 52 8.55 -0.39 -1.88
N TYR A 53 8.76 -0.68 -3.16
CA TYR A 53 9.94 -1.45 -3.60
C TYR A 53 11.23 -0.65 -3.57
N ALA A 54 11.19 0.67 -3.78
CA ALA A 54 12.35 1.54 -3.59
C ALA A 54 12.78 1.56 -2.12
N GLY A 55 11.83 1.62 -1.18
CA GLY A 55 12.11 1.49 0.25
C GLY A 55 12.79 0.16 0.59
N MET A 56 12.26 -0.95 0.07
CA MET A 56 12.89 -2.27 0.21
C MET A 56 14.30 -2.31 -0.40
N PHE A 57 14.47 -1.78 -1.61
CA PHE A 57 15.77 -1.73 -2.27
C PHE A 57 16.80 -0.92 -1.47
N ILE A 58 16.40 0.24 -0.95
CA ILE A 58 17.26 1.05 -0.08
C ILE A 58 17.63 0.24 1.18
N ASP A 59 16.67 -0.39 1.84
CA ASP A 59 16.97 -1.17 3.03
C ASP A 59 17.90 -2.35 2.74
N LEU A 60 17.71 -3.07 1.63
CA LEU A 60 18.59 -4.17 1.23
C LEU A 60 20.04 -3.72 0.99
N ASN A 61 20.27 -2.50 0.50
CA ASN A 61 21.61 -1.99 0.22
C ASN A 61 22.28 -1.34 1.42
N PHE A 62 21.51 -0.70 2.30
CA PHE A 62 22.05 0.08 3.42
C PHE A 62 21.85 -0.59 4.79
N GLY A 63 20.95 -1.56 4.90
CA GLY A 63 20.58 -2.27 6.12
C GLY A 63 20.02 -1.31 7.18
N ILE A 64 19.17 -0.36 6.78
CA ILE A 64 18.72 0.72 7.68
C ILE A 64 17.90 0.14 8.84
N TRP A 65 16.97 -0.76 8.54
CA TRP A 65 16.15 -1.43 9.55
C TRP A 65 16.99 -2.39 10.39
N ALA A 66 17.83 -3.20 9.74
CA ALA A 66 18.71 -4.15 10.42
C ALA A 66 19.68 -3.48 11.42
N ARG A 67 20.20 -2.29 11.10
CA ARG A 67 21.05 -1.49 12.03
C ARG A 67 20.32 -1.07 13.31
N LEU A 68 18.99 -1.01 13.28
CA LEU A 68 18.13 -0.71 14.42
C LEU A 68 17.57 -1.98 15.09
N GLY A 69 17.95 -3.17 14.62
CA GLY A 69 17.38 -4.45 15.08
C GLY A 69 15.94 -4.65 14.65
N LEU A 70 15.54 -4.02 13.52
CA LEU A 70 14.20 -4.06 12.93
C LEU A 70 14.26 -4.71 11.54
N ASP A 71 13.07 -5.01 10.99
CA ASP A 71 12.90 -5.55 9.64
C ASP A 71 11.98 -4.66 8.79
N TYR A 72 12.39 -4.37 7.55
CA TYR A 72 11.52 -3.66 6.61
C TYR A 72 10.30 -4.51 6.25
N SER A 73 9.10 -3.99 6.54
CA SER A 73 7.85 -4.72 6.26
C SER A 73 7.30 -4.44 4.87
N THR A 74 7.59 -5.33 3.91
CA THR A 74 7.01 -5.28 2.56
C THR A 74 5.48 -5.35 2.60
N HIS A 75 4.90 -6.13 3.52
CA HIS A 75 3.47 -6.20 3.75
C HIS A 75 2.89 -4.83 4.13
N THR A 76 3.53 -4.15 5.08
CA THR A 76 3.14 -2.79 5.51
C THR A 76 3.27 -1.80 4.36
N ALA A 77 4.40 -1.78 3.67
CA ALA A 77 4.68 -0.82 2.60
C ALA A 77 3.67 -0.96 1.44
N LEU A 78 3.44 -2.18 0.95
CA LEU A 78 2.53 -2.41 -0.18
C LEU A 78 1.07 -2.16 0.18
N SER A 79 0.61 -2.66 1.34
CA SER A 79 -0.77 -2.45 1.78
C SER A 79 -1.07 -0.96 1.98
N LEU A 80 -0.16 -0.23 2.64
CA LEU A 80 -0.26 1.22 2.81
C LEU A 80 -0.29 1.95 1.47
N SER A 81 0.62 1.61 0.55
CA SER A 81 0.64 2.18 -0.80
C SER A 81 -0.69 2.00 -1.53
N ILE A 82 -1.22 0.79 -1.59
CA ILE A 82 -2.47 0.54 -2.33
C ILE A 82 -3.66 1.20 -1.63
N VAL A 83 -3.75 1.14 -0.30
CA VAL A 83 -4.82 1.79 0.47
C VAL A 83 -4.80 3.30 0.30
N MET A 84 -3.62 3.94 0.34
CA MET A 84 -3.50 5.38 0.09
C MET A 84 -3.92 5.75 -1.34
N TRP A 85 -3.55 4.92 -2.33
CA TRP A 85 -3.99 5.11 -3.71
C TRP A 85 -5.52 4.98 -3.81
N LEU A 86 -6.12 3.95 -3.23
CA LEU A 86 -7.57 3.73 -3.22
C LEU A 86 -8.34 4.83 -2.46
N ASN A 87 -7.80 5.33 -1.34
CA ASN A 87 -8.34 6.47 -0.61
C ASN A 87 -8.49 7.70 -1.51
N TYR A 88 -7.53 7.90 -2.41
CA TYR A 88 -7.58 9.02 -3.33
C TYR A 88 -8.52 8.78 -4.52
N ARG A 89 -8.60 7.55 -5.03
CA ARG A 89 -9.39 7.24 -6.24
C ARG A 89 -10.85 6.93 -5.95
N VAL A 90 -11.15 6.42 -4.76
CA VAL A 90 -12.48 6.01 -4.31
C VAL A 90 -12.75 6.57 -2.90
N PRO A 91 -12.83 7.91 -2.76
CA PRO A 91 -12.88 8.57 -1.44
C PRO A 91 -14.11 8.19 -0.61
N ARG A 92 -15.19 7.77 -1.27
CA ARG A 92 -16.41 7.28 -0.60
C ARG A 92 -16.18 6.10 0.34
N PHE A 93 -15.08 5.36 0.19
CA PHE A 93 -14.74 4.18 0.99
C PHE A 93 -13.50 4.39 1.87
N VAL A 94 -13.07 5.63 2.11
CA VAL A 94 -11.86 5.92 2.89
C VAL A 94 -11.87 5.28 4.27
N ILE A 95 -13.00 5.37 4.99
CA ILE A 95 -13.13 4.73 6.31
C ILE A 95 -12.93 3.22 6.19
N LEU A 96 -13.56 2.57 5.20
CA LEU A 96 -13.44 1.13 4.97
C LEU A 96 -11.99 0.71 4.64
N TRP A 97 -11.31 1.44 3.76
CA TRP A 97 -9.93 1.11 3.39
C TRP A 97 -8.98 1.21 4.59
N ASN A 98 -9.09 2.28 5.38
CA ASN A 98 -8.25 2.43 6.56
C ASN A 98 -8.61 1.43 7.66
N MET A 99 -9.89 1.08 7.84
CA MET A 99 -10.30 0.03 8.77
C MET A 99 -9.70 -1.33 8.41
N THR A 100 -9.76 -1.73 7.13
CA THR A 100 -9.17 -3.01 6.70
C THR A 100 -7.65 -3.00 6.81
N LEU A 101 -6.99 -1.84 6.59
CA LEU A 101 -5.55 -1.70 6.80
C LEU A 101 -5.15 -1.87 8.26
N VAL A 102 -5.87 -1.22 9.18
CA VAL A 102 -5.64 -1.37 10.62
C VAL A 102 -5.88 -2.81 11.06
N ALA A 103 -6.97 -3.44 10.59
CA ALA A 103 -7.23 -4.86 10.85
C ALA A 103 -6.10 -5.76 10.33
N TYR A 104 -5.53 -5.43 9.15
CA TYR A 104 -4.40 -6.15 8.60
C TYR A 104 -3.12 -5.98 9.43
N PHE A 105 -2.84 -4.78 9.93
CA PHE A 105 -1.70 -4.55 10.83
C PHE A 105 -1.85 -5.34 12.13
N LEU A 106 -3.05 -5.35 12.71
CA LEU A 106 -3.35 -6.17 13.90
C LEU A 106 -3.19 -7.67 13.60
N LEU A 107 -3.59 -8.12 12.41
CA LEU A 107 -3.40 -9.50 11.97
C LEU A 107 -1.91 -9.85 11.84
N MET A 108 -1.08 -8.97 11.28
CA MET A 108 0.37 -9.18 11.19
C MET A 108 1.02 -9.27 12.58
N LEU A 109 0.59 -8.46 13.54
CA LEU A 109 1.06 -8.54 14.93
C LEU A 109 0.65 -9.87 15.57
N TYR A 110 -0.58 -10.31 15.33
CA TYR A 110 -1.07 -11.60 15.84
C TYR A 110 -0.31 -12.79 15.24
N GLN A 111 -0.07 -12.76 13.92
CA GLN A 111 0.68 -13.79 13.19
C GLN A 111 2.21 -13.67 13.37
N LYS A 112 2.67 -12.68 14.15
CA LYS A 112 4.10 -12.41 14.39
C LYS A 112 4.91 -12.27 13.10
N TYR A 113 4.29 -11.77 12.04
CA TYR A 113 4.99 -11.47 10.78
C TYR A 113 6.00 -10.36 10.98
N HIS A 114 5.59 -9.32 11.70
CA HIS A 114 6.37 -8.13 11.97
C HIS A 114 6.04 -7.58 13.35
N SER A 115 7.01 -6.93 13.98
CA SER A 115 6.82 -6.20 15.21
C SER A 115 6.05 -4.90 14.98
N PHE A 116 5.52 -4.33 16.06
CA PHE A 116 4.92 -3.00 16.00
C PHE A 116 5.92 -1.94 15.51
N ALA A 117 7.20 -2.06 15.90
CA ALA A 117 8.25 -1.15 15.47
C ALA A 117 8.50 -1.25 13.96
N ASP A 118 8.53 -2.45 13.39
CA ASP A 118 8.67 -2.66 11.94
C ASP A 118 7.53 -1.97 11.19
N ILE A 119 6.28 -2.19 11.62
CA ILE A 119 5.09 -1.58 11.00
C ILE A 119 5.18 -0.05 11.03
N ILE A 120 5.48 0.56 12.19
CA ILE A 120 5.52 2.02 12.30
C ILE A 120 6.69 2.61 11.53
N THR A 121 7.89 2.04 11.70
CA THR A 121 9.10 2.56 11.05
C THR A 121 9.07 2.36 9.54
N THR A 122 8.40 1.34 9.01
CA THR A 122 8.12 1.22 7.57
C THR A 122 7.00 2.15 7.12
N SER A 123 5.91 2.28 7.88
CA SER A 123 4.75 3.10 7.48
C SER A 123 5.08 4.58 7.35
N LEU A 124 5.88 5.13 8.25
CA LEU A 124 6.19 6.57 8.27
C LEU A 124 6.91 7.08 7.01
N PRO A 125 8.10 6.57 6.62
CA PRO A 125 8.81 7.05 5.45
C PRO A 125 8.02 6.80 4.16
N ILE A 126 7.33 5.66 4.04
CA ILE A 126 6.48 5.36 2.88
C ILE A 126 5.30 6.31 2.82
N GLY A 127 4.54 6.46 3.91
CA GLY A 127 3.39 7.35 3.99
C GLY A 127 3.75 8.81 3.71
N ILE A 128 4.85 9.31 4.28
CA ILE A 128 5.36 10.67 4.03
C ILE A 128 5.70 10.84 2.54
N SER A 129 6.42 9.88 1.95
CA SER A 129 6.78 9.92 0.52
C SER A 129 5.54 10.00 -0.37
N LEU A 130 4.53 9.17 -0.10
CA LEU A 130 3.29 9.14 -0.87
C LEU A 130 2.45 10.41 -0.69
N LEU A 131 2.38 10.97 0.53
CA LEU A 131 1.69 12.24 0.80
C LEU A 131 2.38 13.41 0.08
N TYR A 132 3.72 13.45 0.08
CA TYR A 132 4.48 14.47 -0.62
C TYR A 132 4.24 14.38 -2.14
N MET A 133 4.30 13.17 -2.70
CA MET A 133 4.03 12.93 -4.11
C MET A 133 2.60 13.28 -4.52
N ARG A 134 1.61 13.03 -3.63
CA ARG A 134 0.23 13.48 -3.86
C ARG A 134 0.15 14.99 -4.04
N ARG A 135 0.87 15.77 -3.22
CA ARG A 135 0.87 17.23 -3.34
C ARG A 135 1.42 17.66 -4.71
N LEU A 136 2.58 17.14 -5.10
CA LEU A 136 3.18 17.42 -6.41
C LEU A 136 2.25 17.03 -7.58
N GLY A 137 1.61 15.86 -7.49
CA GLY A 137 0.69 15.39 -8.52
C GLY A 137 -0.61 16.18 -8.59
N ALA A 138 -1.09 16.75 -7.48
CA ALA A 138 -2.28 17.61 -7.48
C ALA A 138 -2.03 18.94 -8.21
N ASP A 139 -0.80 19.45 -8.17
CA ASP A 139 -0.41 20.67 -8.85
C ASP A 139 -0.23 20.45 -10.37
N LEU A 140 0.24 19.27 -10.78
CA LEU A 140 0.41 18.91 -12.20
C LEU A 140 -0.91 18.67 -12.96
N TRP A 141 -2.05 18.51 -12.28
CA TRP A 141 -3.35 18.22 -12.89
C TRP A 141 -4.32 19.42 -12.92
N LYS A 142 -3.89 20.57 -12.37
CA LYS A 142 -4.65 21.82 -12.42
C LYS A 142 -4.33 22.68 -13.65
N ASN A 143 -3.35 22.27 -14.46
CA ASN A 143 -2.94 22.88 -15.73
C ASN A 143 -3.31 21.97 -16.91
#